data_AF-A0A496Y1Y1-F1
#
_entry.id   AF-A0A496Y1Y1-F1
#
_cell.length_a   1.000
_cell.length_b   1.000
_cell.length_c   1.000
_cell.angle_alpha   90.00
_cell.angle_beta   90.00
_cell.angle_gamma   90.00
#
_symmetry.space_group_name_H-M   'P 1'
#
loop_
_entity.id
_entity.type
_entity.pdbx_description
1 polymer ?
#
loop_
_entity_poly.entity_id
_entity_poly.type
_entity_poly.pdbx_seq_one_letter_code
_entity_poly.pdbx_strand_id
1 'polypeptide(L)'
;MLEGQLEENRYQLKQMQEARLRKPTLPPATPPKVKTASPAVSEPKETAKPQTVAPAPAPAAPPASPVAPAPSPPAAAPAIPVTAPTPPPAAKAPTAPAKPENIKVYQKGLELFNKKSYKAARQKFNQYLTDHPHGSKALEARYHLADTFYLERQLDEAIVEFNKVVDQYPKSVLAPPALLKQALAFKAQGKTKVYNLILEKIVADYPQSAAAQQARGLMAAKSAASDSTPAKIKGN
;
A
#
# COMPACT_ATOMS: atom_id res chain seq x y z
N MET A 1 10.51 -13.34 -18.30
CA MET A 1 9.23 -12.75 -18.78
C MET A 1 8.68 -11.64 -17.86
N LEU A 2 9.50 -11.01 -17.00
CA LEU A 2 9.06 -9.97 -16.06
C LEU A 2 9.33 -8.54 -16.55
N GLU A 3 10.18 -8.36 -17.58
CA GLU A 3 10.53 -7.03 -18.11
C GLU A 3 9.40 -6.39 -18.95
N GLY A 4 8.57 -7.19 -19.61
CA GLY A 4 7.46 -6.68 -20.43
C GLY A 4 6.34 -6.04 -19.60
N GLN A 5 6.03 -6.59 -18.42
CA GLN A 5 5.02 -6.02 -17.53
C GLN A 5 5.46 -4.69 -16.90
N LEU A 6 6.77 -4.51 -16.67
CA LEU A 6 7.31 -3.27 -16.14
C LEU A 6 7.31 -2.16 -17.19
N GLU A 7 7.64 -2.50 -18.44
CA GLU A 7 7.60 -1.56 -19.56
C GLU A 7 6.15 -1.14 -19.89
N GLU A 8 5.20 -2.07 -19.82
CA GLU A 8 3.79 -1.78 -20.01
C GLU A 8 3.24 -0.86 -18.91
N ASN A 9 3.65 -1.09 -17.65
CA ASN A 9 3.29 -0.21 -16.54
C ASN A 9 3.90 1.20 -16.72
N ARG A 10 5.14 1.28 -17.23
CA ARG A 10 5.82 2.54 -17.54
C ARG A 10 5.15 3.28 -18.71
N TYR A 11 4.66 2.54 -19.71
CA TYR A 11 3.96 3.08 -20.86
C TYR A 11 2.57 3.61 -20.48
N GLN A 12 1.82 2.85 -19.67
CA GLN A 12 0.55 3.27 -19.09
C GLN A 12 0.70 4.56 -18.27
N LEU A 13 1.80 4.68 -17.50
CA LEU A 13 2.10 5.88 -16.73
C LEU A 13 2.35 7.11 -17.61
N LYS A 14 2.94 6.91 -18.80
CA LYS A 14 3.20 7.98 -19.76
C LYS A 14 1.91 8.44 -20.44
N GLN A 15 1.09 7.49 -20.87
CA GLN A 15 -0.23 7.75 -21.45
C GLN A 15 -1.15 8.53 -20.50
N MET A 16 -1.14 8.18 -19.20
CA MET A 16 -1.96 8.86 -18.20
C MET A 16 -1.52 10.33 -17.98
N GLN A 17 -0.21 10.60 -18.09
CA GLN A 17 0.34 11.96 -17.99
C GLN A 17 0.01 12.79 -19.24
N GLU A 18 0.10 12.19 -20.42
CA GLU A 18 -0.27 12.83 -21.69
C GLU A 18 -1.79 13.11 -21.76
N ALA A 19 -2.62 12.20 -21.26
CA ALA A 19 -4.06 12.38 -21.12
C ALA A 19 -4.42 13.53 -20.16
N ARG A 20 -3.61 13.77 -19.12
CA ARG A 20 -3.75 14.92 -18.21
C ARG A 20 -3.26 16.24 -18.81
N LEU A 21 -2.26 16.20 -19.69
CA LEU A 21 -1.75 17.39 -20.39
C LEU A 21 -2.65 17.82 -21.56
N ARG A 22 -3.45 16.89 -22.11
CA ARG A 22 -4.56 17.24 -22.99
C ARG A 22 -5.63 17.97 -22.18
N LYS A 23 -5.52 19.30 -22.15
CA LYS A 23 -6.56 20.20 -21.63
C LYS A 23 -7.92 19.73 -22.14
N PRO A 24 -8.90 19.43 -21.26
CA PRO A 24 -10.26 19.17 -21.72
C PRO A 24 -10.79 20.50 -22.27
N THR A 25 -10.82 20.62 -23.59
CA THR A 25 -11.65 21.65 -24.24
C THR A 25 -13.10 21.29 -23.93
N LEU A 26 -13.64 21.92 -22.90
CA LEU A 26 -15.06 21.94 -22.59
C LEU A 26 -15.81 22.38 -23.86
N PRO A 27 -16.69 21.55 -24.46
CA PRO A 27 -17.64 22.06 -25.42
C PRO A 27 -18.66 22.96 -24.68
N PRO A 28 -19.15 24.05 -25.28
CA PRO A 28 -20.13 24.91 -24.65
C PRO A 28 -21.42 24.14 -24.40
N ALA A 29 -21.92 24.24 -23.16
CA ALA A 29 -23.17 23.67 -22.72
C ALA A 29 -24.34 24.16 -23.60
N THR A 30 -25.02 23.22 -24.25
CA THR A 30 -26.34 23.40 -24.83
C THR A 30 -27.23 22.25 -24.34
N PRO A 31 -28.35 22.51 -23.64
CA PRO A 31 -29.49 21.59 -23.64
C PRO A 31 -30.26 21.79 -24.97
N PRO A 32 -31.10 20.87 -25.50
CA PRO A 32 -31.97 19.91 -24.80
C PRO A 32 -32.28 18.57 -25.56
N LYS A 33 -33.30 17.86 -25.06
CA LYS A 33 -34.27 16.92 -25.70
C LYS A 33 -34.04 15.40 -25.63
N VAL A 34 -34.86 14.81 -24.76
CA VAL A 34 -35.47 13.47 -24.83
C VAL A 34 -35.92 13.07 -26.24
N LYS A 35 -35.52 11.88 -26.69
CA LYS A 35 -36.31 11.00 -27.55
C LYS A 35 -35.78 9.55 -27.50
N THR A 36 -36.61 8.68 -26.92
CA THR A 36 -36.94 7.29 -27.31
C THR A 36 -35.94 6.45 -28.13
N ALA A 37 -35.75 5.20 -27.66
CA ALA A 37 -35.74 3.92 -28.42
C ALA A 37 -34.51 3.01 -28.20
N SER A 38 -34.73 1.94 -27.43
CA SER A 38 -34.14 0.59 -27.65
C SER A 38 -34.55 0.05 -29.05
N PRO A 39 -34.00 -1.04 -29.64
CA PRO A 39 -33.45 -2.24 -28.98
C PRO A 39 -32.31 -3.05 -29.67
N ALA A 40 -31.77 -4.02 -28.90
CA ALA A 40 -31.41 -5.40 -29.26
C ALA A 40 -30.20 -5.79 -30.18
N VAL A 41 -29.68 -6.98 -29.80
CA VAL A 41 -28.84 -7.99 -30.50
C VAL A 41 -27.37 -7.60 -30.77
N SER A 42 -26.33 -8.41 -30.53
CA SER A 42 -26.19 -9.87 -30.45
C SER A 42 -24.92 -10.27 -29.69
N GLU A 43 -24.99 -11.34 -28.90
CA GLU A 43 -23.86 -12.23 -28.61
C GLU A 43 -23.23 -12.76 -29.92
N PRO A 44 -21.95 -13.19 -29.86
CA PRO A 44 -21.75 -14.62 -29.99
C PRO A 44 -20.81 -15.23 -28.93
N LYS A 45 -21.21 -16.45 -28.60
CA LYS A 45 -20.62 -17.54 -27.82
C LYS A 45 -19.43 -18.18 -28.55
N GLU A 46 -18.29 -18.33 -27.88
CA GLU A 46 -17.26 -19.33 -28.20
C GLU A 46 -16.47 -19.65 -26.91
N THR A 47 -16.90 -20.64 -26.11
CA THR A 47 -16.41 -22.04 -26.07
C THR A 47 -14.88 -22.22 -26.04
N ALA A 48 -14.32 -22.36 -24.83
CA ALA A 48 -13.26 -23.33 -24.57
C ALA A 48 -13.24 -23.77 -23.09
N LYS A 49 -13.46 -25.08 -22.93
CA LYS A 49 -13.50 -26.00 -21.79
C LYS A 49 -12.91 -25.62 -20.39
N PRO A 50 -13.51 -26.17 -19.32
CA PRO A 50 -13.04 -26.09 -17.94
C PRO A 50 -11.87 -27.05 -17.69
N GLN A 51 -10.79 -26.55 -17.08
CA GLN A 51 -9.78 -27.44 -16.50
C GLN A 51 -10.10 -27.68 -15.03
N THR A 52 -10.76 -28.81 -14.83
CA THR A 52 -10.84 -29.58 -13.60
C THR A 52 -9.44 -30.07 -13.22
N VAL A 53 -8.96 -29.73 -12.02
CA VAL A 53 -8.11 -30.65 -11.26
C VAL A 53 -8.54 -30.57 -9.79
N ALA A 54 -9.33 -31.56 -9.38
CA ALA A 54 -9.57 -31.91 -7.98
C ALA A 54 -8.42 -32.87 -7.51
N PRO A 55 -8.44 -33.43 -6.29
CA PRO A 55 -7.54 -33.03 -5.20
C PRO A 55 -6.60 -34.17 -4.70
N ALA A 56 -5.80 -33.84 -3.68
CA ALA A 56 -5.12 -34.74 -2.71
C ALA A 56 -3.75 -35.34 -3.12
N PRO A 57 -2.89 -35.82 -2.17
CA PRO A 57 -3.07 -35.92 -0.71
C PRO A 57 -1.92 -35.34 0.14
N ALA A 58 -2.20 -35.15 1.44
CA ALA A 58 -1.17 -35.12 2.50
C ALA A 58 -0.49 -36.51 2.62
N PRO A 59 0.70 -36.60 3.24
CA PRO A 59 0.67 -37.19 4.59
C PRO A 59 1.70 -36.63 5.59
N ALA A 60 1.28 -36.71 6.86
CA ALA A 60 2.06 -37.14 8.02
C ALA A 60 3.17 -36.24 8.62
N ALA A 61 2.82 -35.57 9.72
CA ALA A 61 3.63 -35.56 10.95
C ALA A 61 3.86 -37.01 11.47
N PRO A 62 4.83 -37.36 12.35
CA PRO A 62 5.03 -36.77 13.70
C PRO A 62 6.53 -36.90 14.19
N PRO A 63 6.90 -36.93 15.50
CA PRO A 63 6.22 -36.51 16.73
C PRO A 63 7.02 -35.50 17.58
N ALA A 64 6.31 -34.97 18.56
CA ALA A 64 6.77 -34.25 19.73
C ALA A 64 7.80 -35.03 20.59
N SER A 65 8.58 -34.28 21.37
CA SER A 65 9.21 -34.68 22.64
C SER A 65 9.75 -33.41 23.36
N PRO A 66 9.86 -33.38 24.70
CA PRO A 66 8.79 -32.94 25.58
C PRO A 66 9.14 -31.68 26.39
N VAL A 67 8.09 -31.06 26.94
CA VAL A 67 8.15 -30.04 27.99
C VAL A 67 8.62 -30.70 29.29
N ALA A 68 9.62 -30.11 29.95
CA ALA A 68 9.93 -30.32 31.36
C ALA A 68 9.99 -28.95 32.09
N PRO A 69 9.68 -28.92 33.40
CA PRO A 69 9.07 -27.77 34.06
C PRO A 69 10.05 -26.80 34.72
N ALA A 70 9.50 -25.68 35.18
CA ALA A 70 10.11 -24.54 35.88
C ALA A 70 11.03 -24.90 37.08
N PRO A 71 11.82 -23.95 37.62
CA PRO A 71 11.22 -23.03 38.59
C PRO A 71 11.66 -21.56 38.43
N SER A 72 10.69 -20.67 38.60
CA SER A 72 10.93 -19.26 38.93
C SER A 72 11.38 -19.13 40.39
N PRO A 73 12.38 -18.30 40.71
CA PRO A 73 12.45 -17.63 42.01
C PRO A 73 12.00 -16.16 41.92
N PRO A 74 11.42 -15.60 43.00
CA PRO A 74 10.82 -14.26 43.02
C PRO A 74 11.83 -13.16 43.41
N ALA A 75 11.50 -11.94 42.97
CA ALA A 75 11.78 -10.64 43.59
C ALA A 75 13.22 -10.33 44.07
N ALA A 76 13.94 -9.56 43.26
CA ALA A 76 14.76 -8.42 43.73
C ALA A 76 15.09 -7.51 42.55
N ALA A 77 14.44 -6.35 42.47
CA ALA A 77 14.97 -5.20 41.74
C ALA A 77 16.19 -4.67 42.53
N PRO A 78 17.27 -4.18 41.87
CA PRO A 78 17.20 -2.91 41.15
C PRO A 78 17.91 -2.90 39.78
N ALA A 79 17.31 -2.15 38.85
CA ALA A 79 17.90 -1.49 37.68
C ALA A 79 19.01 -2.22 36.89
N ILE A 80 18.61 -2.96 35.86
CA ILE A 80 19.41 -3.17 34.64
C ILE A 80 18.72 -2.45 33.48
N PRO A 81 19.44 -1.66 32.65
CA PRO A 81 18.84 -0.97 31.52
C PRO A 81 18.29 -2.02 30.55
N VAL A 82 17.04 -1.80 30.13
CA VAL A 82 16.38 -2.59 29.08
C VAL A 82 17.23 -2.47 27.81
N THR A 83 18.06 -3.48 27.54
CA THR A 83 18.59 -3.69 26.20
C THR A 83 17.42 -4.07 25.32
N ALA A 84 16.82 -3.08 24.68
CA ALA A 84 15.91 -3.27 23.56
C ALA A 84 16.57 -4.25 22.57
N PRO A 85 15.82 -5.17 21.94
CA PRO A 85 16.36 -5.96 20.85
C PRO A 85 16.88 -5.00 19.79
N THR A 86 18.18 -5.07 19.55
CA THR A 86 18.91 -4.34 18.53
C THR A 86 18.15 -4.47 17.22
N PRO A 87 17.70 -3.38 16.57
CA PRO A 87 17.23 -3.49 15.19
C PRO A 87 18.38 -4.09 14.35
N PRO A 88 18.10 -5.05 13.45
CA PRO A 88 19.13 -5.61 12.59
C PRO A 88 19.81 -4.47 11.81
N PRO A 89 21.11 -4.59 11.52
CA PRO A 89 21.88 -3.54 10.88
C PRO A 89 21.15 -3.10 9.62
N ALA A 90 20.77 -1.82 9.58
CA ALA A 90 20.14 -1.19 8.44
C ALA A 90 20.83 -1.68 7.16
N ALA A 91 20.06 -2.36 6.31
CA ALA A 91 20.53 -2.82 5.01
C ALA A 91 21.19 -1.62 4.34
N LYS A 92 22.51 -1.74 4.12
CA LYS A 92 23.37 -0.70 3.54
C LYS A 92 22.65 -0.11 2.33
N ALA A 93 22.15 1.11 2.47
CA ALA A 93 21.79 1.93 1.32
C ALA A 93 23.03 1.99 0.42
N PRO A 94 22.88 1.84 -0.91
CA PRO A 94 24.02 1.93 -1.81
C PRO A 94 24.70 3.28 -1.62
N THR A 95 25.93 3.25 -1.11
CA THR A 95 26.81 4.41 -0.94
C THR A 95 27.26 4.89 -2.32
N ALA A 96 26.36 5.56 -3.04
CA ALA A 96 26.74 6.38 -4.18
C ALA A 96 27.46 7.64 -3.67
N PRO A 97 28.51 8.12 -4.36
CA PRO A 97 29.30 9.27 -3.92
C PRO A 97 28.40 10.50 -3.76
N ALA A 98 28.30 10.98 -2.52
CA ALA A 98 27.38 12.01 -2.11
C ALA A 98 27.77 13.37 -2.70
N LYS A 99 26.98 13.86 -3.66
CA LYS A 99 26.72 15.31 -3.74
C LYS A 99 26.25 15.75 -2.35
N PRO A 100 26.64 16.94 -1.85
CA PRO A 100 26.19 17.43 -0.55
C PRO A 100 24.67 17.33 -0.49
N GLU A 101 24.17 16.44 0.35
CA GLU A 101 22.74 16.13 0.42
C GLU A 101 22.02 17.39 0.89
N ASN A 102 21.12 17.93 0.08
CA ASN A 102 20.41 19.15 0.42
C ASN A 102 19.23 18.84 1.35
N ILE A 103 19.54 18.32 2.53
CA ILE A 103 18.58 17.94 3.59
C ILE A 103 17.68 19.13 3.95
N LYS A 104 18.15 20.36 3.76
CA LYS A 104 17.35 21.58 3.95
C LYS A 104 16.10 21.62 3.07
N VAL A 105 16.16 21.10 1.84
CA VAL A 105 14.99 21.04 0.93
C VAL A 105 13.94 20.07 1.49
N TYR A 106 14.38 18.91 1.97
CA TYR A 106 13.52 17.95 2.64
C TYR A 106 12.87 18.53 3.91
N GLN A 107 13.66 19.16 4.78
CA GLN A 107 13.17 19.80 6.00
C GLN A 107 12.11 20.87 5.69
N LYS A 108 12.36 21.71 4.69
CA LYS A 108 11.38 22.71 4.24
C LYS A 108 10.10 22.07 3.71
N GLY A 109 10.20 20.91 3.05
CA GLY A 109 9.05 20.10 2.66
C GLY A 109 8.24 19.62 3.86
N LEU A 110 8.89 19.12 4.91
CA LEU A 110 8.23 18.72 6.16
C LEU A 110 7.56 19.90 6.88
N GLU A 111 8.20 21.07 6.94
CA GLU A 111 7.58 22.25 7.52
C GLU A 111 6.29 22.64 6.78
N LEU A 112 6.30 22.60 5.45
CA LEU A 112 5.12 22.85 4.63
C LEU A 112 4.05 21.77 4.80
N PHE A 113 4.46 20.51 4.95
CA PHE A 113 3.57 19.39 5.24
C PHE A 113 2.84 19.59 6.56
N ASN A 114 3.57 19.97 7.61
CA ASN A 114 3.01 20.26 8.94
C ASN A 114 2.08 21.48 8.91
N LYS A 115 2.36 22.46 8.04
CA LYS A 115 1.46 23.59 7.76
C LYS A 115 0.26 23.23 6.86
N LYS A 116 0.04 21.94 6.57
CA LYS A 116 -1.00 21.42 5.65
C LYS A 116 -0.92 21.98 4.23
N SER A 117 0.21 22.59 3.87
CA SER A 117 0.48 23.14 2.55
C SER A 117 0.99 22.04 1.62
N TYR A 118 0.14 21.03 1.38
CA TYR A 118 0.52 19.78 0.73
C TYR A 118 1.09 19.99 -0.69
N LYS A 119 0.46 20.83 -1.51
CA LYS A 119 0.98 21.17 -2.85
C LYS A 119 2.39 21.77 -2.83
N ALA A 120 2.69 22.65 -1.87
CA ALA A 120 4.02 23.25 -1.74
C ALA A 120 5.03 22.24 -1.16
N ALA A 121 4.60 21.40 -0.20
CA ALA A 121 5.40 20.31 0.33
C ALA A 121 5.80 19.31 -0.76
N ARG A 122 4.86 18.94 -1.64
CA ARG A 122 5.10 18.09 -2.83
C ARG A 122 6.22 18.61 -3.70
N GLN A 123 6.19 19.90 -4.02
CA GLN A 123 7.23 20.53 -4.84
C GLN A 123 8.61 20.37 -4.19
N LYS A 124 8.71 20.52 -2.86
CA LYS A 124 9.97 20.36 -2.12
C LYS A 124 10.43 18.92 -2.01
N PHE A 125 9.52 17.98 -1.75
CA PHE A 125 9.89 16.56 -1.74
C PHE A 125 10.31 16.09 -3.13
N ASN A 126 9.60 16.50 -4.19
CA ASN A 126 9.96 16.12 -5.55
C ASN A 126 11.28 16.76 -6.00
N GLN A 127 11.55 18.00 -5.60
CA GLN A 127 12.85 18.64 -5.78
C GLN A 127 13.96 17.79 -5.13
N TYR A 128 13.81 17.47 -3.84
CA TYR A 128 14.80 16.64 -3.13
C TYR A 128 15.00 15.27 -3.80
N LEU A 129 13.93 14.61 -4.26
CA LEU A 129 14.01 13.31 -4.94
C LEU A 129 14.64 13.39 -6.33
N THR A 130 14.54 14.54 -6.99
CA THR A 130 15.18 14.78 -8.30
C THR A 130 16.67 15.03 -8.14
N ASP A 131 17.05 15.85 -7.14
CA ASP A 131 18.45 16.16 -6.84
C ASP A 131 19.18 14.97 -6.19
N HIS A 132 18.47 14.21 -5.35
CA HIS A 132 19.01 13.13 -4.52
C HIS A 132 18.08 11.88 -4.51
N PRO A 133 17.93 11.17 -5.65
CA PRO A 133 17.03 10.02 -5.76
C PRO A 133 17.41 8.83 -4.86
N HIS A 134 18.69 8.74 -4.46
CA HIS A 134 19.25 7.73 -3.56
C HIS A 134 19.82 8.36 -2.27
N GLY A 135 19.41 9.59 -1.94
CA GLY A 135 19.83 10.26 -0.72
C GLY A 135 19.34 9.55 0.54
N SER A 136 19.94 9.87 1.67
CA SER A 136 19.64 9.30 2.99
C SER A 136 18.19 9.56 3.42
N LYS A 137 17.54 10.60 2.89
CA LYS A 137 16.12 10.91 3.09
C LYS A 137 15.25 10.64 1.86
N ALA A 138 15.76 9.97 0.83
CA ALA A 138 14.98 9.72 -0.38
C ALA A 138 13.76 8.82 -0.12
N LEU A 139 13.94 7.80 0.71
CA LEU A 139 12.86 6.95 1.18
C LEU A 139 11.76 7.78 1.89
N GLU A 140 12.11 8.49 2.97
CA GLU A 140 11.17 9.33 3.72
C GLU A 140 10.53 10.41 2.84
N ALA A 141 11.30 11.07 1.98
CA ALA A 141 10.79 12.10 1.09
C ALA A 141 9.74 11.53 0.12
N ARG A 142 9.97 10.33 -0.41
CA ARG A 142 9.00 9.64 -1.29
C ARG A 142 7.76 9.20 -0.52
N TYR A 143 7.93 8.72 0.71
CA TYR A 143 6.80 8.39 1.58
C TYR A 143 5.94 9.63 1.89
N HIS A 144 6.56 10.75 2.28
CA HIS A 144 5.83 11.99 2.55
C HIS A 144 5.21 12.60 1.29
N LEU A 145 5.86 12.46 0.13
CA LEU A 145 5.27 12.80 -1.16
C LEU A 145 3.99 11.99 -1.40
N ALA A 146 4.00 10.68 -1.18
CA ALA A 146 2.78 9.86 -1.30
C ALA A 146 1.69 10.30 -0.29
N ASP A 147 2.07 10.58 0.96
CA ASP A 147 1.13 11.03 2.00
C ASP A 147 0.48 12.38 1.64
N THR A 148 1.20 13.32 1.02
CA THR A 148 0.59 14.58 0.55
C THR A 148 -0.51 14.35 -0.49
N PHE A 149 -0.29 13.45 -1.47
CA PHE A 149 -1.32 13.10 -2.45
C PHE A 149 -2.53 12.45 -1.78
N TYR A 150 -2.30 11.56 -0.82
CA TYR A 150 -3.36 10.92 -0.05
C TYR A 150 -4.23 11.94 0.70
N LEU A 151 -3.58 12.91 1.35
CA LEU A 151 -4.25 13.98 2.11
C LEU A 151 -5.05 14.94 1.21
N GLU A 152 -4.58 15.17 -0.03
CA GLU A 152 -5.31 15.95 -1.04
C GLU A 152 -6.36 15.14 -1.80
N ARG A 153 -6.67 13.91 -1.35
CA ARG A 153 -7.62 12.98 -2.01
C ARG A 153 -7.22 12.58 -3.44
N GLN A 154 -5.96 12.80 -3.82
CA GLN A 154 -5.39 12.35 -5.08
C GLN A 154 -4.93 10.89 -4.94
N LEU A 155 -5.90 9.99 -4.79
CA LEU A 155 -5.66 8.60 -4.40
C LEU A 155 -4.84 7.83 -5.44
N ASP A 156 -5.08 8.04 -6.73
CA ASP A 156 -4.34 7.36 -7.81
C ASP A 156 -2.84 7.69 -7.76
N GLU A 157 -2.51 8.97 -7.59
CA GLU A 157 -1.11 9.42 -7.47
C GLU A 157 -0.47 8.92 -6.18
N ALA A 158 -1.21 8.93 -5.07
CA ALA A 158 -0.74 8.38 -3.81
C ALA A 158 -0.38 6.89 -3.93
N ILE A 159 -1.23 6.10 -4.58
CA ILE A 159 -1.01 4.66 -4.79
C ILE A 159 0.28 4.42 -5.58
N VAL A 160 0.53 5.21 -6.63
CA VAL A 160 1.74 5.10 -7.45
C VAL A 160 2.99 5.41 -6.61
N GLU A 161 2.98 6.49 -5.84
CA GLU A 161 4.15 6.86 -5.03
C GLU A 161 4.39 5.90 -3.87
N PHE A 162 3.33 5.40 -3.20
CA PHE A 162 3.48 4.35 -2.18
C PHE A 162 4.02 3.06 -2.78
N ASN A 163 3.57 2.66 -3.97
CA ASN A 163 4.09 1.46 -4.63
C ASN A 163 5.60 1.57 -4.89
N LYS A 164 6.08 2.73 -5.37
CA LYS A 164 7.52 2.99 -5.56
C LYS A 164 8.32 2.85 -4.27
N VAL A 165 7.78 3.26 -3.12
CA VAL A 165 8.45 3.08 -1.82
C VAL A 165 8.66 1.59 -1.52
N VAL A 166 7.64 0.78 -1.76
CA VAL A 166 7.68 -0.66 -1.46
C VAL A 166 8.55 -1.42 -2.47
N ASP A 167 8.52 -1.01 -3.73
CA ASP A 167 9.29 -1.63 -4.81
C ASP A 167 10.79 -1.31 -4.69
N GLN A 168 11.12 -0.05 -4.44
CA GLN A 168 12.52 0.39 -4.30
C GLN A 168 13.12 0.00 -2.94
N TYR A 169 12.30 -0.07 -1.88
CA TYR A 169 12.76 -0.27 -0.51
C TYR A 169 11.97 -1.33 0.26
N PRO A 170 11.83 -2.57 -0.26
CA PRO A 170 10.98 -3.60 0.36
C PRO A 170 11.43 -4.01 1.77
N LYS A 171 12.73 -3.92 2.08
CA LYS A 171 13.29 -4.28 3.39
C LYS A 171 13.24 -3.14 4.41
N SER A 172 12.68 -1.99 4.03
CA SER A 172 12.64 -0.83 4.91
C SER A 172 11.51 -0.90 5.93
N VAL A 173 11.73 -0.30 7.10
CA VAL A 173 10.70 -0.06 8.12
C VAL A 173 9.53 0.78 7.61
N LEU A 174 9.72 1.56 6.54
CA LEU A 174 8.66 2.34 5.91
C LEU A 174 7.88 1.57 4.82
N ALA A 175 8.34 0.40 4.39
CA ALA A 175 7.62 -0.39 3.38
C ALA A 175 6.26 -0.93 3.89
N PRO A 176 6.16 -1.54 5.08
CA PRO A 176 4.86 -1.96 5.62
C PRO A 176 3.84 -0.82 5.80
N PRO A 177 4.18 0.34 6.40
CA PRO A 177 3.22 1.44 6.51
C PRO A 177 2.87 2.07 5.15
N ALA A 178 3.80 2.10 4.18
CA ALA A 178 3.48 2.52 2.81
C ALA A 178 2.45 1.60 2.15
N LEU A 179 2.61 0.28 2.27
CA LEU A 179 1.61 -0.70 1.79
C LEU A 179 0.26 -0.50 2.49
N LEU A 180 0.25 -0.26 3.79
CA LEU A 180 -1.00 -0.03 4.52
C LEU A 180 -1.72 1.23 4.00
N LYS A 181 -0.98 2.32 3.80
CA LYS A 181 -1.53 3.56 3.21
C LYS A 181 -2.03 3.35 1.79
N GLN A 182 -1.31 2.57 0.98
CA GLN A 182 -1.76 2.17 -0.35
C GLN A 182 -3.08 1.40 -0.29
N ALA A 183 -3.20 0.42 0.62
CA ALA A 183 -4.44 -0.31 0.85
C ALA A 183 -5.58 0.65 1.21
N LEU A 184 -5.36 1.55 2.17
CA LEU A 184 -6.35 2.55 2.59
C LEU A 184 -6.77 3.47 1.42
N ALA A 185 -5.84 3.83 0.54
CA ALA A 185 -6.17 4.56 -0.68
C ALA A 185 -7.08 3.76 -1.61
N PHE A 186 -6.81 2.46 -1.83
CA PHE A 186 -7.70 1.58 -2.59
C PHE A 186 -9.07 1.42 -1.95
N LYS A 187 -9.15 1.32 -0.61
CA LYS A 187 -10.41 1.31 0.13
C LYS A 187 -11.20 2.60 -0.11
N ALA A 188 -10.53 3.75 -0.08
CA ALA A 188 -11.15 5.04 -0.35
C ALA A 188 -11.61 5.20 -1.81
N GLN A 189 -11.01 4.47 -2.76
CA GLN A 189 -11.50 4.34 -4.14
C GLN A 189 -12.69 3.36 -4.31
N GLY A 190 -13.10 2.66 -3.25
CA GLY A 190 -14.11 1.58 -3.33
C GLY A 190 -13.56 0.26 -3.88
N LYS A 191 -12.25 0.14 -4.12
CA LYS A 191 -11.59 -1.08 -4.60
C LYS A 191 -11.30 -2.02 -3.42
N THR A 192 -12.36 -2.44 -2.74
CA THR A 192 -12.29 -3.27 -1.52
C THR A 192 -11.62 -4.63 -1.75
N LYS A 193 -11.73 -5.21 -2.95
CA LYS A 193 -11.04 -6.45 -3.31
C LYS A 193 -9.52 -6.28 -3.24
N VAL A 194 -9.00 -5.22 -3.87
CA VAL A 194 -7.56 -4.89 -3.89
C VAL A 194 -7.07 -4.52 -2.50
N TYR A 195 -7.88 -3.77 -1.74
CA TYR A 195 -7.59 -3.46 -0.34
C TYR A 195 -7.33 -4.72 0.50
N ASN A 196 -8.22 -5.73 0.45
CA ASN A 196 -8.05 -6.96 1.22
C ASN A 196 -6.79 -7.72 0.79
N LEU A 197 -6.55 -7.83 -0.51
CA LEU A 197 -5.37 -8.51 -1.05
C LEU A 197 -4.07 -7.86 -0.55
N ILE A 198 -4.02 -6.54 -0.46
CA ILE A 198 -2.85 -5.83 0.10
C ILE A 198 -2.73 -6.07 1.61
N LEU A 199 -3.83 -6.08 2.37
CA LEU A 199 -3.78 -6.39 3.80
C LEU A 199 -3.25 -7.81 4.07
N GLU A 200 -3.70 -8.79 3.30
CA GLU A 200 -3.20 -10.16 3.35
C GLU A 200 -1.70 -10.20 3.04
N LYS A 201 -1.27 -9.48 2.00
CA LYS A 201 0.15 -9.32 1.65
C LYS A 201 0.97 -8.73 2.79
N ILE A 202 0.49 -7.69 3.48
CA ILE A 202 1.20 -7.08 4.61
C ILE A 202 1.39 -8.10 5.75
N VAL A 203 0.37 -8.91 6.03
CA VAL A 203 0.44 -9.92 7.10
C VAL A 203 1.36 -11.08 6.73
N ALA A 204 1.42 -11.45 5.46
CA ALA A 204 2.29 -12.49 4.95
C ALA A 204 3.76 -12.05 4.86
N ASP A 205 4.03 -10.89 4.24
CA ASP A 205 5.39 -10.41 3.99
C ASP A 205 6.01 -9.71 5.21
N TYR A 206 5.19 -9.07 6.06
CA TYR A 206 5.67 -8.25 7.19
C TYR A 206 4.96 -8.58 8.53
N PRO A 207 4.94 -9.85 8.98
CA PRO A 207 4.13 -10.30 10.11
C PRO A 207 4.45 -9.62 11.45
N GLN A 208 5.67 -9.11 11.63
CA GLN A 208 6.12 -8.45 12.85
C GLN A 208 5.94 -6.93 12.84
N SER A 209 5.48 -6.34 11.73
CA SER A 209 5.32 -4.89 11.61
C SER A 209 4.06 -4.39 12.32
N ALA A 210 4.09 -3.14 12.79
CA ALA A 210 2.89 -2.47 13.30
C ALA A 210 1.77 -2.41 12.24
N ALA A 211 2.15 -2.25 10.96
CA ALA A 211 1.20 -2.28 9.85
C ALA A 211 0.49 -3.63 9.71
N ALA A 212 1.16 -4.75 9.96
CA ALA A 212 0.53 -6.07 9.96
C ALA A 212 -0.45 -6.25 11.12
N GLN A 213 -0.14 -5.73 12.31
CA GLN A 213 -1.09 -5.72 13.43
C GLN A 213 -2.34 -4.92 13.07
N GLN A 214 -2.17 -3.74 12.47
CA GLN A 214 -3.29 -2.94 11.97
C GLN A 214 -4.07 -3.66 10.87
N ALA A 215 -3.39 -4.30 9.92
CA ALA A 215 -4.02 -5.07 8.84
C ALA A 215 -4.88 -6.22 9.39
N ARG A 216 -4.37 -6.98 10.37
CA ARG A 216 -5.13 -8.05 11.04
C ARG A 216 -6.39 -7.50 11.71
N GLY A 217 -6.29 -6.40 12.44
CA GLY A 217 -7.45 -5.74 13.06
C GLY A 217 -8.48 -5.28 12.03
N LEU A 218 -8.02 -4.70 10.92
CA LEU A 218 -8.88 -4.25 9.82
C LEU A 218 -9.58 -5.40 9.08
N MET A 219 -8.92 -6.55 8.94
CA MET A 219 -9.53 -7.75 8.35
C MET A 219 -10.55 -8.41 9.29
N ALA A 220 -10.26 -8.47 10.59
CA ALA A 220 -11.20 -8.98 11.60
C ALA A 220 -12.46 -8.09 11.73
N ALA A 221 -12.33 -6.77 11.57
CA ALA A 221 -13.48 -5.87 11.54
C ALA A 221 -14.45 -6.18 10.38
N LYS A 222 -13.95 -6.71 9.25
CA LYS A 222 -14.79 -7.13 8.12
C LYS A 222 -15.60 -8.39 8.45
N SER A 223 -15.00 -9.38 9.10
CA SER A 223 -15.73 -10.60 9.50
C SER A 223 -16.82 -10.27 10.52
N ALA A 224 -16.55 -9.38 11.46
CA ALA A 224 -17.56 -8.91 12.42
C ALA A 224 -18.73 -8.16 11.74
N ALA A 225 -18.47 -7.36 10.71
CA ALA A 225 -19.51 -6.67 9.95
C ALA A 225 -20.37 -7.60 9.08
N SER A 226 -19.83 -8.74 8.66
CA SER A 226 -20.56 -9.78 7.92
C SER A 226 -21.46 -10.63 8.82
N ASP A 227 -21.03 -10.88 10.05
CA ASP A 227 -21.74 -11.74 11.01
C ASP A 227 -22.92 -11.03 11.70
N SER A 228 -22.88 -9.69 11.76
CA SER A 228 -23.88 -8.86 12.46
C SER A 228 -25.14 -8.55 11.64
N THR A 229 -25.51 -9.35 10.64
CA THR A 229 -26.82 -9.21 9.99
C THR A 229 -27.85 -9.87 10.91
N PRO A 230 -28.72 -9.13 11.64
CA PRO A 230 -29.71 -9.76 12.49
C PRO A 230 -30.65 -10.56 11.58
N ALA A 231 -30.54 -11.89 11.68
CA ALA A 231 -31.51 -12.81 11.14
C ALA A 231 -32.87 -12.34 11.66
N LYS A 232 -33.68 -11.82 10.74
CA LYS A 232 -35.07 -11.49 10.97
C LYS A 232 -35.79 -12.81 11.23
N ILE A 233 -35.75 -13.27 12.48
CA ILE A 233 -36.50 -14.43 12.95
C ILE A 233 -37.97 -14.01 12.87
N LYS A 234 -38.61 -14.34 11.74
CA LYS A 234 -40.04 -14.23 11.54
C LYS A 234 -40.68 -15.33 12.38
N GLY A 235 -41.01 -14.99 13.63
CA GLY A 235 -41.87 -15.79 14.50
C GLY A 235 -43.31 -15.68 14.01
N ASN A 236 -43.93 -16.85 13.91
CA ASN A 236 -45.21 -17.16 13.30
C ASN A 236 -46.40 -16.89 14.24
#